data_AF-A0A376U239-F1
#
_entry.id   AF-A0A376U239-F1
#
_cell.length_a   1.000
_cell.length_b   1.000
_cell.length_c   1.000
_cell.angle_alpha   90.00
_cell.angle_beta   90.00
_cell.angle_gamma   90.00
#
_symmetry.space_group_name_H-M   'P 1'
#
loop_
_entity.id
_entity.type
_entity.pdbx_description
1 polymer ?
#
loop_
_entity_poly.entity_id
_entity_poly.type
_entity_poly.pdbx_seq_one_letter_code
_entity_poly.pdbx_strand_id
1 'polypeptide(L)' 'MIDATGNQHAMNNTVNLIRHGGTVVFVGLFKGELQFSDPEFHKKETTMMGSRNATPEDFAKVGRLMAEGKSLLT' A
#
# COMPACT_ATOMS: atom_id res chain seq x y z
N MET A 1 2.65 0.63 5.09
CA MET A 1 3.18 1.38 3.93
C MET A 1 2.13 1.35 2.83
N ILE A 2 1.83 2.50 2.22
CA ILE A 2 1.00 2.58 1.02
C ILE A 2 1.95 2.99 -0.11
N ASP A 3 2.14 2.12 -1.10
CA ASP A 3 2.99 2.42 -2.26
C ASP A 3 2.12 2.79 -3.46
N ALA A 4 2.23 4.04 -3.88
CA ALA A 4 1.55 4.61 -5.04
C ALA A 4 2.53 5.02 -6.16
N THR A 5 3.76 4.51 -6.12
CA THR A 5 4.85 5.00 -6.99
C THR A 5 4.73 4.50 -8.43
N GLY A 6 4.27 3.25 -8.62
CA GLY A 6 4.30 2.60 -9.94
C GLY A 6 5.72 2.40 -10.47
N ASN A 7 6.74 2.43 -9.60
CA ASN A 7 8.14 2.25 -9.96
C ASN A 7 8.61 0.85 -9.54
N GLN A 8 9.19 0.10 -10.47
CA GLN A 8 9.65 -1.27 -10.22
C GLN A 8 10.65 -1.38 -9.05
N HIS A 9 11.64 -0.49 -8.98
CA HIS A 9 12.67 -0.55 -7.95
C HIS A 9 12.10 -0.20 -6.57
N ALA A 10 11.24 0.82 -6.50
CA ALA A 10 10.59 1.20 -5.25
C ALA A 10 9.67 0.09 -4.74
N MET A 11 8.79 -0.42 -5.60
CA MET A 11 7.81 -1.42 -5.23
C MET A 11 8.44 -2.75 -4.79
N ASN A 12 9.49 -3.21 -5.48
CA ASN A 12 10.24 -4.42 -5.09
C ASN A 12 11.01 -4.25 -3.76
N ASN A 13 11.31 -3.02 -3.34
CA ASN A 13 12.05 -2.76 -2.10
C ASN A 13 11.14 -2.56 -0.87
N THR A 14 9.82 -2.53 -1.03
CA THR A 14 8.86 -2.21 0.05
C THR A 14 8.98 -3.10 1.29
N VAL A 15 9.19 -4.42 1.11
CA VAL A 15 9.37 -5.37 2.23
C VAL A 15 10.56 -4.99 3.11
N ASN A 16 11.64 -4.45 2.53
CA ASN A 16 12.82 -4.03 3.29
C ASN A 16 12.56 -2.79 4.14
N LEU A 17 11.59 -1.97 3.75
CA LEU A 17 11.31 -0.67 4.37
C LEU A 17 10.26 -0.72 5.49
N ILE A 18 9.54 -1.83 5.62
CA ILE A 18 8.57 -2.01 6.71
C ILE A 18 9.21 -2.65 7.95
N ARG A 19 8.60 -2.37 9.10
CA ARG A 19 8.84 -3.08 10.36
C ARG A 19 8.29 -4.52 10.33
N HIS A 20 8.67 -5.33 11.30
CA HIS A 20 8.06 -6.63 11.56
C HIS A 20 6.55 -6.48 11.86
N GLY A 21 5.73 -7.40 11.37
CA GLY A 21 4.27 -7.34 11.36
C GLY A 21 3.72 -6.21 10.48
N GLY A 22 4.51 -5.67 9.55
CA GLY A 22 4.14 -4.53 8.72
C GLY A 22 3.22 -4.93 7.56
N THR A 23 2.32 -4.01 7.20
CA THR A 23 1.47 -4.14 6.00
C THR A 23 1.98 -3.25 4.88
N VAL A 24 2.08 -3.80 3.68
CA VAL A 24 2.29 -3.07 2.42
C VAL A 24 1.00 -3.12 1.60
N VAL A 25 0.49 -1.95 1.22
CA VAL A 25 -0.66 -1.80 0.32
C VAL A 25 -0.17 -1.19 -0.99
N PHE A 26 -0.23 -1.95 -2.08
CA PHE A 26 0.12 -1.49 -3.42
C PHE A 26 -1.09 -0.86 -4.09
N VAL A 27 -1.00 0.44 -4.35
CA VAL A 27 -1.95 1.23 -5.17
C VAL A 27 -1.36 1.50 -6.54
N GLY A 28 -0.04 1.70 -6.60
CA GLY A 28 0.71 1.86 -7.85
C GLY A 28 0.85 0.53 -8.60
N LEU A 29 1.00 0.62 -9.92
CA LEU A 29 1.27 -0.53 -10.79
C LEU A 29 2.41 -0.21 -11.75
N PHE A 30 3.21 -1.22 -12.09
CA PHE A 30 4.21 -1.14 -13.14
C PHE A 30 4.12 -2.38 -14.05
N LYS A 31 4.71 -2.30 -15.24
CA LYS A 31 4.79 -3.44 -16.16
C LYS A 31 5.98 -4.32 -15.77
N GLY A 32 5.71 -5.56 -15.38
CA GLY A 32 6.73 -6.54 -15.00
C GLY A 32 6.31 -7.32 -13.75
N GLU A 33 7.29 -8.02 -13.17
CA GLU A 33 7.07 -8.87 -12.00
C GLU A 33 7.41 -8.14 -10.69
N LEU A 34 6.50 -8.22 -9.72
CA LEU A 34 6.75 -7.82 -8.34
C LEU A 34 7.53 -8.93 -7.64
N GLN A 35 8.75 -8.62 -7.20
CA GLN A 35 9.68 -9.59 -6.62
C GLN A 35 10.16 -9.12 -5.25
N PHE A 36 10.22 -10.04 -4.29
CA PHE A 36 10.69 -9.79 -2.93
C PHE A 36 11.42 -11.02 -2.39
N SER A 37 12.31 -10.78 -1.43
CA SER A 37 13.06 -11.83 -0.73
C SER A 37 12.13 -12.63 0.19
N ASP A 38 12.00 -13.93 -0.07
CA ASP A 38 11.20 -14.85 0.74
C ASP A 38 11.62 -14.89 2.22
N PRO A 39 12.93 -14.94 2.57
CA PRO A 39 13.37 -14.84 3.95
C PRO A 39 12.95 -13.53 4.64
N GLU A 40 13.06 -12.38 3.96
CA GLU A 40 12.69 -11.10 4.56
C GLU A 40 11.18 -10.95 4.71
N PHE A 41 10.42 -11.49 3.75
CA PHE A 41 8.96 -11.55 3.83
C PHE A 41 8.50 -12.32 5.06
N HIS A 42 9.03 -13.53 5.28
CA HIS A 42 8.70 -14.38 6.43
C HIS A 42 9.22 -13.83 7.75
N LYS A 43 10.50 -13.42 7.80
CA LYS A 43 11.14 -12.86 9.00
C LYS A 43 10.39 -11.64 9.54
N LYS A 44 9.82 -10.82 8.64
CA LYS A 44 9.04 -9.64 9.00
C LYS A 44 7.56 -9.90 9.16
N GLU A 45 7.07 -11.13 8.98
CA GLU A 45 5.64 -11.46 9.05
C GLU A 45 4.79 -10.48 8.20
N THR A 46 5.24 -10.25 6.96
CA THR A 46 4.71 -9.17 6.12
C THR A 46 3.30 -9.49 5.63
N THR A 47 2.39 -8.53 5.73
CA THR A 47 1.10 -8.58 5.03
C THR A 47 1.16 -7.76 3.75
N MET A 48 0.76 -8.34 2.61
CA MET A 48 0.68 -7.61 1.33
C MET A 48 -0.76 -7.53 0.83
N MET A 49 -1.14 -6.35 0.33
CA MET A 49 -2.46 -6.09 -0.23
C MET A 49 -2.31 -5.32 -1.54
N GLY A 50 -3.16 -5.62 -2.52
CA GLY A 50 -3.35 -4.80 -3.71
C GLY A 50 -4.66 -4.03 -3.61
N SER A 51 -4.64 -2.73 -3.91
CA SER A 51 -5.83 -1.89 -3.96
C SER A 51 -6.03 -1.35 -5.37
N ARG A 52 -7.29 -1.26 -5.81
CA ARG A 52 -7.69 -0.70 -7.12
C ARG A 52 -8.67 0.45 -6.91
N ASN A 53 -9.51 0.72 -7.90
CA ASN A 53 -10.51 1.78 -7.88
C ASN A 53 -11.42 1.69 -6.64
N ALA A 54 -11.66 2.84 -6.05
CA ALA A 54 -12.67 3.03 -5.01
C ALA A 54 -14.08 3.04 -5.63
N THR A 55 -15.09 2.64 -4.87
CA THR A 55 -16.49 2.74 -5.34
C THR A 55 -17.01 4.18 -5.21
N PRO A 56 -18.09 4.56 -5.90
CA PRO A 56 -18.73 5.87 -5.71
C PRO A 56 -19.07 6.17 -4.25
N GLU A 57 -19.45 5.16 -3.47
CA GLU A 57 -19.76 5.27 -2.05
C GLU A 57 -18.50 5.59 -1.23
N ASP A 58 -17.35 4.99 -1.58
CA ASP A 58 -16.07 5.32 -0.97
C ASP A 58 -15.69 6.78 -1.22
N PHE A 59 -15.88 7.27 -2.45
CA PHE A 59 -15.64 8.69 -2.78
C PHE A 59 -16.54 9.62 -1.98
N ALA A 60 -17.84 9.33 -1.89
CA ALA A 60 -18.78 10.12 -1.11
C ALA A 60 -18.39 10.15 0.39
N LYS A 61 -17.97 9.01 0.93
CA LYS A 61 -17.51 8.90 2.32
C LYS A 61 -16.25 9.73 2.56
N VAL A 62 -15.25 9.66 1.68
CA VAL A 62 -14.02 10.45 1.79
C VAL A 62 -14.33 11.95 1.71
N GLY A 63 -15.17 12.36 0.75
CA GLY A 63 -15.59 13.76 0.62
C GLY A 63 -16.25 14.30 1.90
N ARG A 64 -17.12 13.51 2.52
CA ARG A 64 -17.72 13.86 3.82
C ARG A 64 -16.66 13.99 4.92
N LEU A 65 -15.75 13.02 5.04
CA LEU A 65 -14.69 13.06 6.05
C LEU A 65 -13.76 14.27 5.86
N MET A 66 -13.45 14.64 4.61
CA MET A 66 -12.66 15.84 4.30
C MET A 66 -13.38 17.12 4.72
N ALA A 67 -14.68 17.25 4.42
CA ALA A 67 -15.49 18.40 4.83
C ALA A 67 -15.60 18.54 6.35
N GLU A 68 -15.60 17.42 7.09
CA GLU A 68 -15.62 17.39 8.54
C GLU A 68 -14.23 17.60 9.19
N GLY A 69 -13.15 17.71 8.39
CA GLY A 69 -11.78 17.78 8.90
C GLY A 69 -11.27 16.47 9.51
N LYS A 70 -11.92 15.34 9.21
CA LYS A 70 -11.64 13.99 9.75
C LYS A 70 -10.96 13.06 8.75
N SER A 71 -10.42 13.58 7.65
CA SER A 71 -9.75 12.78 6.62
C SER A 71 -8.28 12.47 6.94
N LEU A 72 -7.78 12.88 8.10
CA LEU A 72 -6.38 12.64 8.50
C LEU A 72 -6.18 11.16 8.87
N LEU A 73 -5.25 10.53 8.17
CA LEU A 73 -4.61 9.27 8.56
C LEU A 73 -3.60 9.60 9.66
N THR A 74 -4.07 9.84 10.88
CA THR A 74 -3.23 9.81 12.09
C THR A 74 -3.13 8.40 12.64
#